data_AF-A0A7Y7QZ12-F1
#
_entry.id   AF-A0A7Y7QZ12-F1
#
_cell.length_a   1.000
_cell.length_b   1.000
_cell.length_c   1.000
_cell.angle_alpha   90.00
_cell.angle_beta   90.00
_cell.angle_gamma   90.00
#
_symmetry.space_group_name_H-M   'P 1'
#
loop_
_entity.id
_entity.type
_entity.pdbx_description
1 polymer ?
#
loop_
_entity_poly.entity_id
_entity_poly.type
_entity_poly.pdbx_seq_one_letter_code
_entity_poly.pdbx_strand_id
1 'polypeptide(L)'
;MMPTLLAPMALVALAALALPLLIHLARRTEQRRTDFAALRWLRAKPRPRQRPRFEEWPLLIVRLLLLAMLALWLARPVTPAAPDLRPRLYVVPGIAATPAARWRTEDSDAHWLAPGFPSLDGPAPPAIVPVASLVRQLDSELPPGVPVRVLVPEVIEGADAQVPRLSRAVDWRMVPGRMPAPRPATPTPLALTIRAAQGRGDTRYLAAVAAAWQAPGRAVDIAALTAPLPDRGKPLAWLGRGAMPAELVAWVRAGGTAIVPAEMTAPPGPVVTAARDGQGRAFLQLTPLGQGRLFRFTVPLSPARLPALLEPDFPDRLRSAIRPAPTPTRAYAHDIAPDTGAPPGFRPTPLREWRDVIALIVGALFLLERWLATARRRWPGP
;
A
#
# COMPACT_ATOMS: atom_id res chain seq x y z
N MET A 1 21.54 25.73 1.83
CA MET A 1 20.93 24.38 1.89
C MET A 1 21.20 23.67 0.57
N MET A 2 21.62 22.40 0.58
CA MET A 2 21.91 21.67 -0.66
C MET A 2 20.62 21.09 -1.26
N PRO A 3 20.32 21.33 -2.55
CA PRO A 3 19.17 20.70 -3.22
C PRO A 3 19.40 19.20 -3.38
N THR A 4 18.34 18.41 -3.26
CA THR A 4 18.33 16.96 -3.55
C THR A 4 17.62 16.68 -4.87
N LEU A 5 17.83 15.51 -5.48
CA LEU A 5 17.23 15.14 -6.77
C LEU A 5 16.27 13.96 -6.58
N LEU A 6 15.02 14.11 -7.04
CA LEU A 6 14.05 13.00 -7.00
C LEU A 6 14.30 11.95 -8.08
N ALA A 7 14.96 12.34 -9.18
CA ALA A 7 15.30 11.44 -10.29
C ALA A 7 16.77 11.60 -10.70
N PRO A 8 17.75 11.23 -9.83
CA PRO A 8 19.17 11.49 -10.07
C PRO A 8 19.71 10.85 -11.36
N MET A 9 19.12 9.72 -11.79
CA MET A 9 19.54 9.03 -13.01
C MET A 9 19.25 9.84 -14.29
N ALA A 10 18.34 10.81 -14.24
CA ALA A 10 18.09 11.71 -15.36
C ALA A 10 19.33 12.56 -15.72
N LEU A 11 20.31 12.70 -14.83
CA LEU A 11 21.58 13.39 -15.13
C LEU A 11 22.37 12.69 -16.24
N VAL A 12 22.13 11.41 -16.53
CA VAL A 12 22.72 10.73 -17.70
C VAL A 12 22.38 11.46 -19.00
N ALA A 13 21.25 12.16 -19.07
CA ALA A 13 20.88 12.99 -20.21
C ALA A 13 21.90 14.11 -20.51
N LEU A 14 22.77 14.49 -19.55
CA LEU A 14 23.88 15.41 -19.79
C LEU A 14 24.87 14.86 -20.83
N ALA A 15 24.93 13.55 -21.07
CA ALA A 15 25.71 12.99 -22.17
C ALA A 15 25.30 13.55 -23.55
N ALA A 16 24.06 14.03 -23.71
CA ALA A 16 23.59 14.69 -24.92
C ALA A 16 24.35 16.00 -25.22
N LEU A 17 25.02 16.61 -24.23
CA LEU A 17 25.90 17.78 -24.44
C LEU A 17 27.07 17.47 -25.38
N ALA A 18 27.49 16.21 -25.47
CA ALA A 18 28.54 15.80 -26.41
C ALA A 18 28.10 16.01 -27.87
N LEU A 19 26.81 15.88 -28.18
CA LEU A 19 26.29 15.95 -29.55
C LEU A 19 26.55 17.31 -30.23
N PRO A 20 26.12 18.47 -29.68
CA PRO A 20 26.43 19.77 -30.28
C PRO A 20 27.93 20.08 -30.29
N LEU A 21 28.71 19.62 -29.30
CA LEU A 21 30.17 19.76 -29.29
C LEU A 21 30.80 19.02 -30.49
N LEU A 22 30.43 17.76 -30.68
CA LEU A 22 30.94 16.91 -31.77
C LEU A 22 30.51 17.45 -33.13
N ILE A 23 29.26 17.89 -33.29
CA ILE A 23 28.78 18.50 -34.53
C ILE A 23 29.54 19.80 -34.83
N HIS A 24 29.77 20.64 -33.82
CA HIS A 24 30.54 21.88 -34.00
C HIS A 24 31.98 21.58 -34.43
N LEU A 25 32.60 20.52 -33.88
CA LEU A 25 33.94 20.08 -34.25
C LEU A 25 33.97 19.46 -35.67
N ALA A 26 32.94 18.71 -36.07
CA ALA A 26 32.84 18.06 -37.37
C ALA A 26 32.54 19.03 -38.53
N ARG A 27 31.72 20.06 -38.28
CA ARG A 27 31.39 21.13 -39.27
C ARG A 27 32.58 22.03 -39.64
N ARG A 28 33.73 21.86 -39.00
CA ARG A 28 35.01 22.53 -39.28
C ARG A 28 35.52 22.37 -40.73
N THR A 29 34.90 21.50 -41.54
CA THR A 29 35.49 21.00 -42.80
C THR A 29 34.75 21.42 -44.08
N GLU A 30 33.54 21.99 -44.02
CA GLU A 30 32.84 22.45 -45.23
C GLU A 30 33.21 23.89 -45.59
N GLN A 31 34.47 24.10 -46.02
CA GLN A 31 34.76 25.25 -46.86
C GLN A 31 34.09 25.01 -48.22
N ARG A 32 32.98 25.69 -48.48
CA ARG A 32 32.37 25.74 -49.81
C ARG A 32 33.44 26.22 -50.78
N ARG A 33 33.94 25.32 -51.63
CA ARG A 33 34.80 25.70 -52.76
C ARG A 33 33.90 26.47 -53.74
N THR A 34 33.87 27.78 -53.59
CA THR A 34 33.33 28.66 -54.62
C THR A 34 34.34 28.69 -55.75
N ASP A 35 33.93 28.20 -56.91
CA ASP A 35 34.78 28.17 -58.10
C ASP A 35 34.92 29.60 -58.63
N PHE A 36 35.99 30.28 -58.24
CA PHE A 36 36.21 31.69 -58.58
C PHE A 36 37.10 31.75 -59.82
N ALA A 37 36.48 31.99 -60.98
CA ALA A 37 37.12 31.93 -62.30
C ALA A 37 38.38 32.81 -62.45
N ALA A 38 38.48 33.89 -61.68
CA ALA A 38 39.62 34.80 -61.65
C ALA A 38 40.90 34.22 -61.01
N LEU A 39 40.80 33.13 -60.24
CA LEU A 39 41.97 32.54 -59.56
C LEU A 39 42.87 31.72 -60.50
N ARG A 40 42.42 31.39 -61.72
CA ARG A 40 43.21 30.56 -62.65
C ARG A 40 44.51 31.23 -63.13
N TRP A 41 44.62 32.56 -63.02
CA TRP A 41 45.81 33.32 -63.46
C TRP A 41 46.71 33.77 -62.30
N LEU A 42 46.35 33.45 -61.05
CA LEU A 42 47.11 33.86 -59.88
C LEU A 42 48.14 32.78 -59.47
N ARG A 43 49.42 32.94 -59.83
CA ARG A 43 50.53 32.11 -59.31
C ARG A 43 50.98 32.63 -57.94
N ALA A 44 50.18 32.38 -56.92
CA ALA A 44 50.63 32.44 -55.54
C ALA A 44 49.92 31.35 -54.74
N LYS A 45 50.67 30.61 -53.93
CA LYS A 45 50.14 29.61 -52.99
C LYS A 45 50.06 30.29 -51.63
N PRO A 46 48.98 31.04 -51.29
CA PRO A 46 48.90 31.68 -49.98
C PRO A 46 48.85 30.59 -48.91
N ARG A 47 49.77 30.66 -47.94
CA ARG A 47 49.72 29.78 -46.77
C ARG A 47 48.42 30.08 -46.01
N PRO A 48 47.50 29.12 -45.86
CA PRO A 48 46.24 29.37 -45.18
C PRO A 48 46.53 29.68 -43.71
N ARG A 49 46.42 30.95 -43.32
CA ARG A 49 46.55 31.36 -41.92
C ARG A 49 45.20 31.09 -41.26
N GLN A 50 45.00 29.82 -40.90
CA GLN A 50 43.84 29.33 -40.17
C GLN A 50 43.87 29.89 -38.74
N ARG A 51 43.33 31.08 -38.51
CA ARG A 51 42.99 31.50 -37.14
C ARG A 51 41.55 31.07 -36.88
N PRO A 52 41.29 30.23 -35.86
CA PRO A 52 39.92 29.87 -35.51
C PRO A 52 39.22 31.13 -34.98
N ARG A 53 38.38 31.74 -35.82
CA ARG A 53 37.42 32.74 -35.36
C ARG A 53 36.15 32.01 -34.97
N PHE A 54 35.96 31.95 -33.67
CA PHE A 54 34.84 31.30 -33.01
C PHE A 54 33.57 32.15 -33.12
N GLU A 55 33.07 32.31 -34.35
CA GLU A 55 31.97 33.24 -34.64
C GLU A 55 30.65 32.80 -34.01
N GLU A 56 30.45 31.52 -33.65
CA GLU A 56 29.18 30.97 -33.14
C GLU A 56 29.13 30.56 -31.66
N TRP A 57 30.13 30.92 -30.84
CA TRP A 57 30.20 30.46 -29.44
C TRP A 57 29.01 30.85 -28.56
N PRO A 58 28.41 32.06 -28.69
CA PRO A 58 27.20 32.39 -27.94
C PRO A 58 26.05 31.42 -28.22
N LEU A 59 25.86 30.99 -29.48
CA LEU A 59 24.80 30.06 -29.86
C LEU A 59 25.08 28.65 -29.34
N LEU A 60 26.34 28.21 -29.37
CA LEU A 60 26.76 26.92 -28.81
C LEU A 60 26.51 26.87 -27.30
N ILE A 61 26.90 27.91 -26.57
CA ILE A 61 26.69 28.02 -25.11
C ILE A 61 25.20 27.91 -24.79
N VAL A 62 24.33 28.65 -25.51
CA VAL A 62 22.89 28.58 -25.28
C VAL A 62 22.33 27.17 -25.54
N ARG A 63 22.80 26.46 -26.58
CA ARG A 63 22.39 25.07 -26.83
C ARG A 63 22.81 24.12 -25.72
N LEU A 64 24.03 24.27 -25.21
CA LEU A 64 24.52 23.48 -24.07
C LEU A 64 23.71 23.77 -22.81
N LEU A 65 23.44 25.05 -22.52
CA LEU A 65 22.61 25.44 -21.38
C LEU A 65 21.19 24.89 -21.50
N LEU A 66 20.59 24.90 -22.70
CA LEU A 66 19.26 24.36 -22.94
C LEU A 66 19.21 22.85 -22.64
N LEU A 67 20.16 22.07 -23.16
CA LEU A 67 20.25 20.64 -22.90
C LEU A 67 20.54 20.34 -21.43
N ALA A 68 21.42 21.11 -20.78
CA ALA A 68 21.72 20.96 -19.36
C ALA A 68 20.49 21.27 -18.48
N MET A 69 19.75 22.33 -18.81
CA MET A 69 18.54 22.72 -18.09
C MET A 69 17.41 21.70 -18.31
N LEU A 70 17.32 21.09 -19.48
CA LEU A 70 16.40 19.98 -19.74
C LEU A 70 16.74 18.73 -18.93
N ALA A 71 18.03 18.40 -18.80
CA ALA A 71 18.48 17.31 -17.93
C ALA A 71 18.14 17.59 -16.46
N LEU A 72 18.32 18.84 -15.98
CA LEU A 72 17.90 19.25 -14.64
C LEU A 72 16.39 19.20 -14.45
N TRP A 73 15.60 19.59 -15.47
CA TRP A 73 14.15 19.48 -15.44
C TRP A 73 13.69 18.05 -15.22
N LEU A 74 14.33 17.08 -15.90
CA LEU A 74 14.08 15.65 -15.72
C LEU A 74 14.58 15.13 -14.36
N ALA A 75 15.67 15.69 -13.82
CA ALA A 75 16.23 15.28 -12.53
C ALA A 75 15.41 15.70 -11.32
N ARG A 76 14.42 16.59 -11.51
CA ARG A 76 13.48 17.09 -10.48
C ARG A 76 14.19 17.53 -9.20
N PRO A 77 14.98 18.62 -9.26
CA PRO A 77 15.62 19.17 -8.08
C PRO A 77 14.59 19.72 -7.10
N VAL A 78 14.81 19.39 -5.83
CA VAL A 78 13.95 19.77 -4.72
C VAL A 78 14.76 20.39 -3.59
N THR A 79 14.13 21.33 -2.89
CA THR A 79 14.65 21.93 -1.67
C THR A 79 13.64 21.78 -0.54
N PRO A 80 14.08 21.70 0.74
CA PRO A 80 13.17 21.80 1.86
C PRO A 80 12.30 23.05 1.76
N ALA A 81 11.01 22.88 1.99
CA ALA A 81 10.02 23.96 2.02
C ALA A 81 9.67 24.29 3.48
N ALA A 82 9.09 25.47 3.69
CA ALA A 82 8.44 25.76 4.96
C ALA A 82 7.19 24.87 5.12
N PRO A 83 6.90 24.37 6.33
CA PRO A 83 5.68 23.61 6.58
C PRO A 83 4.44 24.48 6.41
N ASP A 84 3.40 23.89 5.84
CA ASP A 84 2.07 24.49 5.83
C ASP A 84 1.43 24.29 7.21
N LEU A 85 1.11 25.40 7.88
CA LEU A 85 0.55 25.44 9.23
C LEU A 85 -0.95 25.78 9.25
N ARG A 86 -1.62 25.79 8.09
CA ARG A 86 -3.06 26.04 8.00
C ARG A 86 -3.85 25.02 8.83
N PRO A 87 -4.90 25.45 9.57
CA PRO A 87 -5.78 24.55 10.29
C PRO A 87 -6.36 23.47 9.37
N ARG A 88 -6.35 22.22 9.83
CA ARG A 88 -6.87 21.07 9.08
C ARG A 88 -8.15 20.56 9.72
N LEU A 89 -9.20 20.40 8.92
CA LEU A 89 -10.48 19.81 9.32
C LEU A 89 -10.63 18.43 8.66
N TYR A 90 -10.84 17.40 9.46
CA TYR A 90 -11.10 16.05 8.98
C TYR A 90 -12.49 15.59 9.37
N VAL A 91 -13.23 14.99 8.44
CA VAL A 91 -14.61 14.54 8.66
C VAL A 91 -14.71 13.04 8.48
N VAL A 92 -15.12 12.33 9.53
CA VAL A 92 -15.34 10.88 9.45
C VAL A 92 -16.58 10.58 8.59
N PRO A 93 -16.55 9.54 7.73
CA PRO A 93 -17.74 9.09 7.00
C PRO A 93 -18.94 8.83 7.92
N GLY A 94 -20.16 9.08 7.43
CA GLY A 94 -21.38 8.95 8.23
C GLY A 94 -21.86 10.24 8.90
N ILE A 95 -21.14 11.35 8.70
CA ILE A 95 -21.60 12.71 9.00
C ILE A 95 -22.13 13.33 7.70
N ALA A 96 -23.30 13.97 7.74
CA ALA A 96 -23.83 14.70 6.59
C ALA A 96 -22.97 15.96 6.29
N ALA A 97 -22.91 16.37 5.01
CA ALA A 97 -22.13 17.53 4.59
C ALA A 97 -22.57 18.85 5.27
N THR A 98 -23.87 19.00 5.55
CA THR A 98 -24.44 20.24 6.12
C THR A 98 -23.96 20.55 7.55
N PRO A 99 -23.96 19.60 8.51
CA PRO A 99 -23.30 19.78 9.81
C PRO A 99 -21.81 20.07 9.69
N ALA A 100 -21.10 19.39 8.78
CA ALA A 100 -19.65 19.53 8.63
C ALA A 100 -19.24 20.93 8.16
N ALA A 101 -20.02 21.55 7.26
CA ALA A 101 -19.76 22.88 6.72
C ALA A 101 -19.67 23.98 7.80
N ARG A 102 -20.40 23.84 8.92
CA ARG A 102 -20.40 24.83 10.02
C ARG A 102 -19.07 24.92 10.78
N TRP A 103 -18.24 23.90 10.67
CA TRP A 103 -16.94 23.82 11.35
C TRP A 103 -15.78 24.24 10.46
N ARG A 104 -16.06 24.56 9.19
CA ARG A 104 -15.08 25.04 8.23
C ARG A 104 -14.85 26.53 8.48
N THR A 105 -13.58 26.91 8.60
CA THR A 105 -13.14 28.31 8.54
C THR A 105 -12.62 28.61 7.13
N GLU A 106 -12.60 29.88 6.71
CA GLU A 106 -12.10 30.29 5.38
C GLU A 106 -10.67 29.79 5.13
N ASP A 107 -9.83 29.77 6.18
CA ASP A 107 -8.44 29.31 6.12
C ASP A 107 -8.25 27.81 6.37
N SER A 108 -9.33 27.03 6.59
CA SER A 108 -9.22 25.60 6.89
C SER A 108 -9.28 24.73 5.65
N ASP A 109 -8.27 23.88 5.53
CA ASP A 109 -8.25 22.81 4.54
C ASP A 109 -9.09 21.63 5.07
N ALA A 110 -10.22 21.36 4.43
CA ALA A 110 -11.17 20.34 4.85
C ALA A 110 -11.08 19.06 4.00
N HIS A 111 -10.95 17.92 4.67
CA HIS A 111 -10.72 16.61 4.07
C HIS A 111 -11.64 15.55 4.69
N TRP A 112 -11.97 14.52 3.94
CA TRP A 112 -12.54 13.31 4.51
C TRP A 112 -11.48 12.52 5.28
N LEU A 113 -11.84 11.95 6.43
CA LEU A 113 -11.00 10.98 7.12
C LEU A 113 -11.16 9.61 6.44
N ALA A 114 -10.42 9.42 5.35
CA ALA A 114 -10.37 8.20 4.56
C ALA A 114 -8.94 7.99 4.00
N PRO A 115 -8.59 6.79 3.50
CA PRO A 115 -7.29 6.57 2.89
C PRO A 115 -6.98 7.61 1.81
N GLY A 116 -5.82 8.28 1.94
CA GLY A 116 -5.38 9.35 1.03
C GLY A 116 -5.97 10.74 1.33
N PHE A 117 -6.80 10.87 2.37
CA PHE A 117 -7.37 12.14 2.84
C PHE A 117 -7.96 13.01 1.70
N PRO A 118 -8.96 12.52 0.94
CA PRO A 118 -9.50 13.27 -0.18
C PRO A 118 -10.23 14.53 0.28
N SER A 119 -10.28 15.55 -0.57
CA SER A 119 -10.99 16.80 -0.28
C SER A 119 -12.45 16.56 0.09
N LEU A 120 -12.94 17.32 1.08
CA LEU A 120 -14.34 17.27 1.52
C LEU A 120 -15.31 17.71 0.41
N ASP A 121 -14.84 18.49 -0.56
CA ASP A 121 -15.64 18.97 -1.70
C ASP A 121 -15.86 17.88 -2.78
N GLY A 122 -15.16 16.75 -2.65
CA GLY A 122 -15.33 15.58 -3.50
C GLY A 122 -16.43 14.61 -3.02
N PRO A 123 -16.67 13.51 -3.76
CA PRO A 123 -17.64 12.49 -3.36
C PRO A 123 -17.25 11.84 -2.02
N ALA A 124 -18.25 11.47 -1.23
CA ALA A 124 -18.02 10.82 0.05
C ALA A 124 -17.35 9.43 -0.14
N PRO A 125 -16.29 9.12 0.63
CA PRO A 125 -15.57 7.85 0.57
C PRO A 125 -16.37 6.67 1.19
N PRO A 126 -15.86 5.43 1.14
CA PRO A 126 -16.52 4.26 1.72
C PRO A 126 -17.01 4.45 3.15
N ALA A 127 -18.13 3.80 3.47
CA ALA A 127 -18.86 3.95 4.73
C ALA A 127 -18.07 3.56 6.00
N ILE A 128 -17.15 2.60 5.89
CA ILE A 128 -16.39 2.07 7.04
C ILE A 128 -14.90 2.26 6.77
N VAL A 129 -14.23 2.94 7.69
CA VAL A 129 -12.81 3.27 7.63
C VAL A 129 -12.14 2.99 8.98
N PRO A 130 -10.85 2.61 9.02
CA PRO A 130 -10.13 2.40 10.27
C PRO A 130 -9.76 3.75 10.92
N VAL A 131 -10.74 4.37 11.59
CA VAL A 131 -10.63 5.74 12.15
C VAL A 131 -9.35 5.91 12.98
N ALA A 132 -9.10 5.01 13.92
CA ALA A 132 -7.93 5.06 14.81
C ALA A 132 -6.60 5.03 14.03
N SER A 133 -6.49 4.19 13.00
CA SER A 133 -5.28 4.11 12.16
C SER A 133 -5.09 5.38 11.32
N LEU A 134 -6.16 5.93 10.76
CA LEU A 134 -6.11 7.17 9.96
C LEU A 134 -5.73 8.38 10.80
N VAL A 135 -6.20 8.47 12.04
CA VAL A 135 -5.80 9.54 12.96
C VAL A 135 -4.32 9.42 13.34
N ARG A 136 -3.79 8.20 13.55
CA ARG A 136 -2.35 7.98 13.76
C ARG A 136 -1.53 8.35 12.52
N GLN A 137 -2.01 8.01 11.33
CA GLN A 137 -1.37 8.38 10.06
C GLN A 137 -1.30 9.91 9.92
N LEU A 138 -2.40 10.62 10.20
CA LEU A 138 -2.46 12.08 10.21
C LEU A 138 -1.46 12.71 11.18
N ASP A 139 -1.28 12.12 12.37
CA ASP A 139 -0.28 12.56 13.35
C ASP A 139 1.16 12.38 12.85
N SER A 140 1.42 11.33 12.06
CA SER A 140 2.73 11.12 11.44
C SER A 140 3.00 12.03 10.24
N GLU A 141 2.00 12.28 9.39
CA GLU A 141 2.21 12.95 8.11
C GLU A 141 2.18 14.48 8.18
N LEU A 142 1.38 15.08 9.08
CA LEU A 142 1.30 16.54 9.14
C LEU A 142 2.50 17.15 9.90
N PRO A 143 2.93 18.36 9.50
CA PRO A 143 3.92 19.13 10.24
C PRO A 143 3.53 19.41 11.71
N PRO A 144 4.52 19.61 12.60
CA PRO A 144 4.24 20.04 13.96
C PRO A 144 3.63 21.45 13.97
N GLY A 145 2.71 21.69 14.91
CA GLY A 145 2.06 23.00 15.09
C GLY A 145 0.83 23.23 14.21
N VAL A 146 0.51 22.32 13.28
CA VAL A 146 -0.76 22.35 12.53
C VAL A 146 -1.92 22.09 13.50
N PRO A 147 -2.89 23.01 13.64
CA PRO A 147 -4.11 22.75 14.40
C PRO A 147 -4.96 21.71 13.66
N VAL A 148 -5.32 20.63 14.34
CA VAL A 148 -6.13 19.55 13.75
C VAL A 148 -7.46 19.45 14.48
N ARG A 149 -8.55 19.53 13.71
CA ARG A 149 -9.90 19.21 14.16
C ARG A 149 -10.42 17.97 13.44
N VAL A 150 -10.99 17.04 14.19
CA VAL A 150 -11.63 15.84 13.63
C VAL A 150 -13.09 15.83 14.06
N LEU A 151 -14.00 15.87 13.07
CA LEU A 151 -15.43 15.69 13.27
C LEU A 151 -15.74 14.20 13.20
N VAL A 152 -16.38 13.69 14.24
CA VAL A 152 -16.73 12.28 14.37
C VAL A 152 -18.23 12.10 14.63
N PRO A 153 -18.88 11.07 14.05
CA PRO A 153 -20.23 10.70 14.42
C PRO A 153 -20.26 10.14 15.85
N GLU A 154 -21.43 10.01 16.46
CA GLU A 154 -21.57 9.45 17.82
C GLU A 154 -21.10 8.00 17.91
N VAL A 155 -21.35 7.23 16.86
CA VAL A 155 -21.00 5.81 16.75
C VAL A 155 -20.12 5.62 15.53
N ILE A 156 -18.95 5.03 15.78
CA ILE A 156 -17.99 4.66 14.75
C ILE A 156 -17.96 3.15 14.54
N GLU A 157 -17.60 2.74 13.33
CA GLU A 157 -17.33 1.37 12.95
C GLU A 157 -15.85 1.28 12.51
N GLY A 158 -15.22 0.10 12.64
CA GLY A 158 -13.81 -0.07 12.28
C GLY A 158 -12.82 0.33 13.37
N ALA A 159 -13.25 0.39 14.64
CA ALA A 159 -12.37 0.54 15.79
C ALA A 159 -11.43 -0.68 15.94
N ASP A 160 -10.21 -0.43 16.43
CA ASP A 160 -9.15 -1.42 16.62
C ASP A 160 -8.95 -1.80 18.11
N ALA A 161 -9.95 -1.50 18.95
CA ALA A 161 -9.94 -1.70 20.41
C ALA A 161 -8.79 -0.99 21.15
N GLN A 162 -8.21 0.06 20.56
CA GLN A 162 -7.19 0.89 21.21
C GLN A 162 -7.54 2.36 21.11
N VAL A 163 -7.36 3.09 22.22
CA VAL A 163 -7.39 4.55 22.20
C VAL A 163 -6.13 5.06 21.47
N PRO A 164 -6.26 5.86 20.40
CA PRO A 164 -5.10 6.41 19.72
C PRO A 164 -4.31 7.33 20.66
N ARG A 165 -3.00 7.11 20.80
CA ARG A 165 -2.09 8.06 21.44
C ARG A 165 -1.35 8.83 20.36
N LEU A 166 -1.37 10.16 20.41
CA LEU A 166 -0.83 11.05 19.37
C LEU A 166 0.27 11.96 19.94
N SER A 167 1.12 12.45 19.04
CA SER A 167 2.17 13.42 19.34
C SER A 167 1.65 14.87 19.47
N ARG A 168 0.40 15.11 19.07
CA ARG A 168 -0.30 16.41 19.18
C ARG A 168 -1.69 16.25 19.80
N ALA A 169 -2.20 17.35 20.36
CA ALA A 169 -3.60 17.45 20.71
C ALA A 169 -4.46 17.58 19.45
N VAL A 170 -5.59 16.88 19.41
CA VAL A 170 -6.57 16.94 18.33
C VAL A 170 -7.90 17.46 18.91
N ASP A 171 -8.49 18.46 18.26
CA ASP A 171 -9.84 18.94 18.60
C ASP A 171 -10.87 17.92 18.12
N TRP A 172 -11.22 16.97 18.99
CA TRP A 172 -12.15 15.88 18.73
C TRP A 172 -13.60 16.31 18.97
N ARG A 173 -14.36 16.50 17.90
CA ARG A 173 -15.73 17.03 17.96
C ARG A 173 -16.75 16.01 17.50
N MET A 174 -17.57 15.55 18.45
CA MET A 174 -18.72 14.72 18.14
C MET A 174 -19.84 15.55 17.51
N VAL A 175 -20.41 15.03 16.43
CA VAL A 175 -21.53 15.64 15.69
C VAL A 175 -22.61 14.57 15.51
N PRO A 176 -23.91 14.93 15.54
CA PRO A 176 -24.97 13.98 15.26
C PRO A 176 -24.75 13.26 13.92
N GLY A 177 -24.70 11.93 13.98
CA GLY A 177 -24.36 11.07 12.85
C GLY A 177 -23.99 9.67 13.32
N ARG A 178 -24.04 8.71 12.39
CA ARG A 178 -23.63 7.32 12.64
C ARG A 178 -22.98 6.77 11.39
N MET A 179 -21.85 6.07 11.56
CA MET A 179 -21.31 5.26 10.47
C MET A 179 -22.32 4.16 10.10
N PRO A 180 -22.48 3.84 8.80
CA PRO A 180 -23.32 2.72 8.38
C PRO A 180 -22.80 1.41 8.98
N ALA A 181 -23.63 0.78 9.82
CA ALA A 181 -23.27 -0.46 10.47
C ALA A 181 -23.14 -1.60 9.43
N PRO A 182 -22.14 -2.50 9.58
CA PRO A 182 -22.11 -3.74 8.82
C PRO A 182 -23.44 -4.48 8.97
N ARG A 183 -23.96 -5.03 7.87
CA ARG A 183 -25.16 -5.88 7.95
C ARG A 183 -24.83 -7.08 8.84
N PRO A 184 -25.61 -7.35 9.91
CA PRO A 184 -25.35 -8.49 10.76
C PRO A 184 -25.36 -9.76 9.91
N ALA A 185 -24.25 -10.48 9.92
CA ALA A 185 -24.15 -11.75 9.19
C ALA A 185 -25.03 -12.77 9.91
N THR A 186 -26.01 -13.34 9.20
CA THR A 186 -26.74 -14.50 9.73
C THR A 186 -25.72 -15.63 9.96
N PRO A 187 -25.61 -16.17 11.18
CA PRO A 187 -24.62 -17.20 11.48
C PRO A 187 -24.92 -18.45 10.63
N THR A 188 -24.12 -18.67 9.57
CA THR A 188 -24.25 -19.88 8.77
C THR A 188 -23.81 -21.07 9.63
N PRO A 189 -24.64 -22.11 9.81
CA PRO A 189 -24.25 -23.30 10.54
C PRO A 189 -23.02 -23.93 9.88
N LEU A 190 -22.03 -24.30 10.70
CA LEU A 190 -20.79 -24.90 10.23
C LEU A 190 -20.98 -26.43 10.16
N ALA A 191 -21.10 -26.98 8.97
CA ALA A 191 -21.23 -28.43 8.81
C ALA A 191 -19.84 -29.09 8.71
N LEU A 192 -19.45 -29.84 9.74
CA LEU A 192 -18.22 -30.63 9.74
C LEU A 192 -18.45 -31.97 9.03
N THR A 193 -17.67 -32.23 7.99
CA THR A 193 -17.65 -33.52 7.29
C THR A 193 -16.54 -34.39 7.87
N ILE A 194 -16.77 -35.69 8.05
CA ILE A 194 -15.79 -36.60 8.66
C ILE A 194 -15.46 -37.73 7.66
N ARG A 195 -14.16 -37.98 7.49
CA ARG A 195 -13.62 -39.14 6.78
C ARG A 195 -12.72 -39.91 7.73
N ALA A 196 -13.06 -41.14 8.06
CA ALA A 196 -12.36 -41.92 9.10
C ALA A 196 -11.95 -43.31 8.63
N ALA A 197 -10.82 -43.80 9.14
CA ALA A 197 -10.44 -45.20 8.99
C ALA A 197 -11.36 -46.11 9.83
N GLN A 198 -11.59 -47.35 9.36
CA GLN A 198 -12.41 -48.32 10.10
C GLN A 198 -11.82 -48.61 11.50
N GLY A 199 -12.69 -48.82 12.48
CA GLY A 199 -12.31 -49.18 13.86
C GLY A 199 -11.74 -48.04 14.71
N ARG A 200 -11.72 -46.79 14.22
CA ARG A 200 -11.25 -45.63 14.99
C ARG A 200 -12.28 -45.15 16.01
N GLY A 201 -12.04 -45.46 17.29
CA GLY A 201 -12.90 -45.06 18.41
C GLY A 201 -12.94 -43.55 18.69
N ASP A 202 -11.95 -42.78 18.23
CA ASP A 202 -11.90 -41.32 18.38
C ASP A 202 -12.85 -40.57 17.43
N THR A 203 -13.34 -41.24 16.38
CA THR A 203 -14.38 -40.71 15.47
C THR A 203 -15.61 -40.20 16.23
N ARG A 204 -15.96 -40.84 17.36
CA ARG A 204 -17.14 -40.48 18.17
C ARG A 204 -17.08 -39.06 18.73
N TYR A 205 -15.89 -38.56 19.06
CA TYR A 205 -15.75 -37.22 19.64
C TYR A 205 -15.97 -36.14 18.57
N LEU A 206 -15.39 -36.30 17.38
CA LEU A 206 -15.64 -35.37 16.29
C LEU A 206 -17.04 -35.51 15.71
N ALA A 207 -17.65 -36.70 15.76
CA ALA A 207 -19.06 -36.89 15.42
C ALA A 207 -19.97 -36.11 16.39
N ALA A 208 -19.69 -36.13 17.69
CA ALA A 208 -20.41 -35.33 18.68
C ALA A 208 -20.24 -33.82 18.43
N VAL A 209 -19.03 -33.36 18.10
CA VAL A 209 -18.78 -31.96 17.72
C VAL A 209 -19.56 -31.59 16.45
N ALA A 210 -19.54 -32.44 15.43
CA ALA A 210 -20.25 -32.21 14.18
C ALA A 210 -21.77 -32.16 14.37
N ALA A 211 -22.31 -32.95 15.30
CA ALA A 211 -23.72 -32.90 15.70
C ALA A 211 -24.05 -31.59 16.43
N ALA A 212 -23.18 -31.12 17.33
CA ALA A 212 -23.37 -29.87 18.06
C ALA A 212 -23.35 -28.61 17.16
N TRP A 213 -22.64 -28.64 16.03
CA TRP A 213 -22.59 -27.50 15.11
C TRP A 213 -23.74 -27.43 14.10
N GLN A 214 -24.49 -28.53 13.95
CA GLN A 214 -25.59 -28.64 13.00
C GLN A 214 -26.94 -28.38 13.67
N ALA A 215 -27.93 -28.02 12.87
CA ALA A 215 -29.30 -27.88 13.37
C ALA A 215 -29.82 -29.25 13.88
N PRO A 216 -30.67 -29.26 14.94
CA PRO A 216 -31.27 -30.49 15.45
C PRO A 216 -31.94 -31.30 14.33
N GLY A 217 -31.74 -32.62 14.35
CA GLY A 217 -32.34 -33.56 13.39
C GLY A 217 -31.56 -33.75 12.07
N ARG A 218 -30.42 -33.08 11.87
CA ARG A 218 -29.57 -33.30 10.68
C ARG A 218 -28.50 -34.37 10.96
N ALA A 219 -28.43 -35.37 10.07
CA ALA A 219 -27.41 -36.41 10.16
C ALA A 219 -26.01 -35.87 9.84
N VAL A 220 -25.00 -36.35 10.58
CA VAL A 220 -23.59 -36.00 10.35
C VAL A 220 -23.07 -36.80 9.14
N ASP A 221 -22.41 -36.11 8.20
CA ASP A 221 -21.71 -36.76 7.07
C ASP A 221 -20.41 -37.41 7.57
N ILE A 222 -20.47 -38.73 7.77
CA ILE A 222 -19.34 -39.58 8.17
C ILE A 222 -19.18 -40.68 7.13
N ALA A 223 -17.99 -40.80 6.53
CA ALA A 223 -17.70 -41.83 5.54
C ALA A 223 -16.26 -42.36 5.67
N ALA A 224 -15.93 -43.40 4.90
CA ALA A 224 -14.57 -43.96 4.83
C ALA A 224 -13.57 -42.97 4.22
N LEU A 225 -12.27 -43.18 4.45
CA LEU A 225 -11.20 -42.36 3.85
C LEU A 225 -11.20 -42.38 2.31
N THR A 226 -11.78 -43.40 1.68
CA THR A 226 -11.89 -43.51 0.22
C THR A 226 -13.08 -42.74 -0.37
N ALA A 227 -13.98 -42.22 0.46
CA ALA A 227 -15.12 -41.45 -0.01
C ALA A 227 -14.69 -40.07 -0.54
N PRO A 228 -15.46 -39.47 -1.47
CA PRO A 228 -15.10 -38.20 -2.09
C PRO A 228 -14.95 -37.06 -1.06
N LEU A 229 -14.03 -36.14 -1.37
CA LEU A 229 -13.80 -34.93 -0.60
C LEU A 229 -14.98 -33.97 -0.75
N PRO A 230 -15.39 -33.26 0.33
CA PRO A 230 -16.50 -32.33 0.29
C PRO A 230 -16.14 -31.02 -0.45
N ASP A 231 -17.15 -30.18 -0.65
CA ASP A 231 -16.96 -28.79 -1.10
C ASP A 231 -16.01 -28.04 -0.17
N ARG A 232 -15.14 -27.18 -0.74
CA ARG A 232 -14.11 -26.44 0.02
C ARG A 232 -14.66 -25.47 1.08
N GLY A 233 -15.94 -25.12 1.00
CA GLY A 233 -16.63 -24.31 2.00
C GLY A 233 -16.99 -25.05 3.30
N LYS A 234 -16.88 -26.39 3.33
CA LYS A 234 -17.14 -27.21 4.50
C LYS A 234 -15.81 -27.70 5.10
N PRO A 235 -15.57 -27.54 6.41
CA PRO A 235 -14.40 -28.15 7.05
C PRO A 235 -14.49 -29.67 7.00
N LEU A 236 -13.34 -30.31 6.79
CA LEU A 236 -13.19 -31.76 6.71
C LEU A 236 -12.31 -32.27 7.84
N ALA A 237 -12.83 -33.14 8.70
CA ALA A 237 -12.02 -33.94 9.62
C ALA A 237 -11.55 -35.22 8.92
N TRP A 238 -10.25 -35.35 8.70
CA TRP A 238 -9.64 -36.53 8.09
C TRP A 238 -8.89 -37.35 9.14
N LEU A 239 -9.52 -38.42 9.61
CA LEU A 239 -9.05 -39.29 10.70
C LEU A 239 -8.28 -40.51 10.16
N GLY A 240 -7.20 -40.24 9.44
CA GLY A 240 -6.23 -41.26 8.98
C GLY A 240 -5.02 -41.41 9.91
N ARG A 241 -4.04 -42.20 9.50
CA ARG A 241 -2.71 -42.33 10.13
C ARG A 241 -1.62 -42.21 9.06
N GLY A 242 -0.42 -41.80 9.46
CA GLY A 242 0.73 -41.73 8.56
C GLY A 242 0.75 -40.44 7.74
N ALA A 243 1.32 -40.51 6.53
CA ALA A 243 1.46 -39.35 5.66
C ALA A 243 0.09 -38.88 5.13
N MET A 244 -0.10 -37.56 5.07
CA MET A 244 -1.29 -36.95 4.48
C MET A 244 -1.39 -37.26 2.97
N PRO A 245 -2.53 -37.76 2.45
CA PRO A 245 -2.68 -38.09 1.03
C PRO A 245 -2.48 -36.87 0.11
N ALA A 246 -1.86 -37.09 -1.05
CA ALA A 246 -1.56 -36.02 -2.01
C ALA A 246 -2.83 -35.28 -2.48
N GLU A 247 -3.94 -36.01 -2.68
CA GLU A 247 -5.23 -35.43 -3.05
C GLU A 247 -5.78 -34.48 -1.98
N LEU A 248 -5.65 -34.85 -0.70
CA LEU A 248 -6.07 -34.01 0.42
C LEU A 248 -5.16 -32.77 0.53
N VAL A 249 -3.85 -32.92 0.34
CA VAL A 249 -2.90 -31.80 0.30
C VAL A 249 -3.27 -30.82 -0.83
N ALA A 250 -3.57 -31.32 -2.03
CA ALA A 250 -3.99 -30.51 -3.16
C ALA A 250 -5.32 -29.79 -2.89
N TRP A 251 -6.28 -30.48 -2.28
CA TRP A 251 -7.58 -29.90 -1.91
C TRP A 251 -7.44 -28.76 -0.88
N VAL A 252 -6.59 -28.93 0.15
CA VAL A 252 -6.30 -27.84 1.10
C VAL A 252 -5.60 -26.68 0.41
N ARG A 253 -4.59 -26.93 -0.43
CA ARG A 253 -3.90 -25.87 -1.19
C ARG A 253 -4.86 -25.04 -2.05
N ALA A 254 -5.91 -25.66 -2.56
CA ALA A 254 -6.96 -25.02 -3.36
C ALA A 254 -8.03 -24.28 -2.53
N GLY A 255 -7.85 -24.11 -1.21
CA GLY A 255 -8.76 -23.35 -0.35
C GLY A 255 -9.56 -24.16 0.65
N GLY A 256 -9.36 -25.48 0.73
CA GLY A 256 -10.04 -26.33 1.70
C GLY A 256 -9.56 -26.13 3.14
N THR A 257 -10.41 -26.47 4.11
CA THR A 257 -10.06 -26.51 5.54
C THR A 257 -10.08 -27.95 6.05
N ALA A 258 -8.91 -28.49 6.42
CA ALA A 258 -8.77 -29.85 6.93
C ALA A 258 -8.41 -29.87 8.42
N ILE A 259 -8.94 -30.84 9.17
CA ILE A 259 -8.60 -31.13 10.56
C ILE A 259 -8.05 -32.56 10.61
N VAL A 260 -6.82 -32.74 11.08
CA VAL A 260 -6.14 -34.05 11.11
C VAL A 260 -5.69 -34.41 12.53
N PRO A 261 -5.62 -35.71 12.87
CA PRO A 261 -5.19 -36.14 14.20
C PRO A 261 -3.67 -35.95 14.38
N ALA A 262 -3.21 -36.05 15.63
CA ALA A 262 -1.80 -35.87 15.98
C ALA A 262 -0.87 -36.89 15.30
N GLU A 263 -1.39 -38.09 15.00
CA GLU A 263 -0.65 -39.20 14.36
C GLU A 263 -0.46 -39.03 12.85
N MET A 264 -1.03 -37.97 12.25
CA MET A 264 -0.86 -37.67 10.84
C MET A 264 0.32 -36.71 10.62
N THR A 265 1.19 -37.09 9.69
CA THR A 265 2.30 -36.24 9.26
C THR A 265 1.80 -35.20 8.27
N ALA A 266 1.78 -33.94 8.71
CA ALA A 266 1.40 -32.79 7.91
C ALA A 266 2.57 -32.30 7.02
N PRO A 267 2.28 -31.65 5.89
CA PRO A 267 3.30 -30.96 5.10
C PRO A 267 4.05 -29.88 5.93
N PRO A 268 5.32 -29.62 5.64
CA PRO A 268 6.07 -28.56 6.33
C PRO A 268 5.47 -27.18 6.04
N GLY A 269 5.49 -26.29 7.04
CA GLY A 269 4.99 -24.92 6.92
C GLY A 269 5.04 -24.18 8.26
N PRO A 270 4.75 -22.87 8.27
CA PRO A 270 4.70 -22.08 9.49
C PRO A 270 3.55 -22.57 10.38
N VAL A 271 3.85 -22.96 11.61
CA VAL A 271 2.88 -23.49 12.56
C VAL A 271 2.50 -22.40 13.55
N VAL A 272 1.20 -22.16 13.70
CA VAL A 272 0.61 -21.24 14.68
C VAL A 272 -0.25 -22.02 15.67
N THR A 273 -0.26 -21.64 16.95
CA THR A 273 -1.19 -22.24 17.92
C THR A 273 -2.60 -21.71 17.67
N ALA A 274 -3.54 -22.60 17.35
CA ALA A 274 -4.93 -22.24 17.08
C ALA A 274 -5.82 -22.28 18.32
N ALA A 275 -5.56 -23.22 19.25
CA ALA A 275 -6.32 -23.33 20.49
C ALA A 275 -5.50 -23.92 21.63
N ARG A 276 -5.85 -23.53 22.86
CA ARG A 276 -5.27 -24.01 24.12
C ARG A 276 -6.37 -24.56 25.04
N ASP A 277 -6.01 -25.52 25.87
CA ASP A 277 -6.90 -26.05 26.91
C ASP A 277 -6.96 -25.11 28.13
N GLY A 278 -7.78 -25.47 29.13
CA GLY A 278 -7.91 -24.69 30.37
C GLY A 278 -6.62 -24.58 31.20
N GLN A 279 -5.58 -25.37 30.88
CA GLN A 279 -4.25 -25.32 31.50
C GLN A 279 -3.23 -24.55 30.64
N GLY A 280 -3.67 -23.92 29.54
CA GLY A 280 -2.82 -23.16 28.63
C GLY A 280 -1.99 -24.01 27.66
N ARG A 281 -2.16 -25.34 27.63
CA ARG A 281 -1.45 -26.23 26.71
C ARG A 281 -2.11 -26.20 25.33
N ALA A 282 -1.30 -26.06 24.28
CA ALA A 282 -1.82 -26.05 22.91
C ALA A 282 -2.34 -27.43 22.53
N PHE A 283 -3.63 -27.55 22.18
CA PHE A 283 -4.23 -28.81 21.69
C PHE A 283 -4.47 -28.80 20.18
N LEU A 284 -4.50 -27.63 19.55
CA LEU A 284 -4.73 -27.46 18.11
C LEU A 284 -3.72 -26.49 17.51
N GLN A 285 -3.11 -26.91 16.41
CA GLN A 285 -2.18 -26.12 15.61
C GLN A 285 -2.77 -25.83 14.23
N LEU A 286 -2.46 -24.65 13.68
CA LEU A 286 -2.81 -24.22 12.34
C LEU A 286 -1.54 -24.10 11.50
N THR A 287 -1.56 -24.73 10.33
CA THR A 287 -0.58 -24.54 9.26
C THR A 287 -1.31 -23.97 8.04
N PRO A 288 -1.05 -22.71 7.63
CA PRO A 288 -1.51 -22.19 6.35
C PRO A 288 -0.90 -23.00 5.20
N LEU A 289 -1.71 -23.44 4.25
CA LEU A 289 -1.25 -24.29 3.15
C LEU A 289 -1.95 -23.87 1.85
N GLY A 290 -1.20 -23.20 0.96
CA GLY A 290 -1.77 -22.58 -0.24
C GLY A 290 -2.82 -21.53 0.11
N GLN A 291 -4.02 -21.66 -0.45
CA GLN A 291 -5.17 -20.80 -0.14
C GLN A 291 -6.02 -21.32 1.05
N GLY A 292 -5.70 -22.51 1.57
CA GLY A 292 -6.48 -23.16 2.63
C GLY A 292 -5.74 -23.25 3.97
N ARG A 293 -6.32 -24.05 4.87
CA ARG A 293 -5.92 -24.15 6.27
C ARG A 293 -5.88 -25.60 6.71
N LEU A 294 -4.76 -26.02 7.31
CA LEU A 294 -4.62 -27.34 7.93
C LEU A 294 -4.57 -27.17 9.44
N PHE A 295 -5.57 -27.73 10.13
CA PHE A 295 -5.59 -27.84 11.57
C PHE A 295 -5.12 -29.23 11.99
N ARG A 296 -4.20 -29.31 12.94
CA ARG A 296 -3.66 -30.57 13.45
C ARG A 296 -3.74 -30.60 14.97
N PHE A 297 -4.28 -31.68 15.52
CA PHE A 297 -4.23 -31.90 16.98
C PHE A 297 -2.79 -32.15 17.42
N THR A 298 -2.39 -31.62 18.57
CA THR A 298 -1.03 -31.83 19.12
C THR A 298 -0.93 -33.14 19.91
N VAL A 299 -2.06 -33.63 20.40
CA VAL A 299 -2.19 -34.87 21.19
C VAL A 299 -3.27 -35.78 20.61
N PRO A 300 -3.20 -37.10 20.83
CA PRO A 300 -4.24 -38.03 20.39
C PRO A 300 -5.62 -37.69 20.95
N LEU A 301 -6.66 -37.88 20.14
CA LEU A 301 -8.07 -37.62 20.48
C LEU A 301 -8.62 -38.68 21.46
N SER A 302 -8.13 -38.63 22.70
CA SER A 302 -8.56 -39.53 23.79
C SER A 302 -8.72 -38.72 25.08
N PRO A 303 -9.74 -39.01 25.92
CA PRO A 303 -9.94 -38.29 27.18
C PRO A 303 -8.73 -38.36 28.13
N ALA A 304 -7.95 -39.44 28.06
CA ALA A 304 -6.72 -39.58 28.84
C ALA A 304 -5.61 -38.59 28.43
N ARG A 305 -5.59 -38.13 27.17
CA ARG A 305 -4.57 -37.20 26.65
C ARG A 305 -5.10 -35.78 26.41
N LEU A 306 -6.38 -35.66 26.13
CA LEU A 306 -7.11 -34.41 25.95
C LEU A 306 -8.42 -34.46 26.77
N PRO A 307 -8.36 -34.23 28.09
CA PRO A 307 -9.54 -34.25 28.96
C PRO A 307 -10.63 -33.27 28.51
N ALA A 308 -10.22 -32.16 27.87
CA ALA A 308 -11.11 -31.16 27.30
C ALA A 308 -12.14 -31.74 26.30
N LEU A 309 -11.92 -32.93 25.72
CA LEU A 309 -12.91 -33.61 24.88
C LEU A 309 -14.24 -33.89 25.59
N LEU A 310 -14.24 -33.97 26.92
CA LEU A 310 -15.43 -34.23 27.73
C LEU A 310 -16.03 -32.95 28.32
N GLU A 311 -15.41 -31.79 28.10
CA GLU A 311 -15.95 -30.50 28.54
C GLU A 311 -17.12 -30.07 27.65
N PRO A 312 -18.21 -29.51 28.21
CA PRO A 312 -19.40 -29.14 27.45
C PRO A 312 -19.16 -28.03 26.41
N ASP A 313 -18.14 -27.19 26.62
CA ASP A 313 -17.79 -26.08 25.74
C ASP A 313 -16.76 -26.45 24.65
N PHE A 314 -16.29 -27.69 24.62
CA PHE A 314 -15.31 -28.15 23.63
C PHE A 314 -15.74 -27.93 22.17
N PRO A 315 -17.00 -28.24 21.77
CA PRO A 315 -17.46 -27.95 20.41
C PRO A 315 -17.34 -26.48 20.04
N ASP A 316 -17.65 -25.57 20.96
CA ASP A 316 -17.59 -24.12 20.73
C ASP A 316 -16.15 -23.60 20.68
N ARG A 317 -15.27 -24.14 21.54
CA ARG A 317 -13.82 -23.85 21.50
C ARG A 317 -13.21 -24.28 20.17
N LEU A 318 -13.52 -25.49 19.69
CA LEU A 318 -13.03 -25.98 18.40
C LEU A 318 -13.60 -25.15 17.24
N ARG A 319 -14.89 -24.79 17.28
CA ARG A 319 -15.53 -23.94 16.26
C ARG A 319 -14.85 -22.59 16.17
N SER A 320 -14.59 -21.96 17.31
CA SER A 320 -13.97 -20.64 17.42
C SER A 320 -12.52 -20.66 16.94
N ALA A 321 -11.80 -21.77 17.14
CA ALA A 321 -10.44 -21.94 16.62
C ALA A 321 -10.40 -22.06 15.08
N ILE A 322 -11.39 -22.72 14.48
CA ILE A 322 -11.44 -22.95 13.02
C ILE A 322 -12.04 -21.74 12.30
N ARG A 323 -13.08 -21.14 12.88
CA ARG A 323 -13.81 -19.98 12.37
C ARG A 323 -13.90 -18.93 13.49
N PRO A 324 -12.83 -18.16 13.73
CA PRO A 324 -12.86 -17.11 14.74
C PRO A 324 -13.97 -16.12 14.43
N ALA A 325 -14.67 -15.67 15.47
CA ALA A 325 -15.66 -14.63 15.34
C ALA A 325 -14.99 -13.34 14.81
N PRO A 326 -15.67 -12.56 13.96
CA PRO A 326 -15.17 -11.24 13.61
C PRO A 326 -14.99 -10.43 14.91
N THR A 327 -13.85 -9.78 15.05
CA THR A 327 -13.59 -8.91 16.19
C THR A 327 -14.62 -7.76 16.20
N PRO A 328 -15.18 -7.40 17.37
CA PRO A 328 -16.07 -6.25 17.45
C PRO A 328 -15.30 -4.99 17.08
N THR A 329 -15.85 -4.21 16.14
CA THR A 329 -15.22 -2.97 15.65
C THR A 329 -16.08 -1.73 15.92
N ARG A 330 -17.21 -1.89 16.59
CA ARG A 330 -18.11 -0.80 16.95
C ARG A 330 -17.69 -0.17 18.26
N ALA A 331 -17.62 1.16 18.30
CA ALA A 331 -17.33 1.91 19.51
C ALA A 331 -18.07 3.25 19.52
N TYR A 332 -18.28 3.82 20.71
CA TYR A 332 -18.68 5.21 20.81
C TYR A 332 -17.47 6.11 20.55
N ALA A 333 -17.69 7.24 19.87
CA ALA A 333 -16.60 8.13 19.52
C ALA A 333 -15.93 8.81 20.72
N HIS A 334 -16.61 8.93 21.87
CA HIS A 334 -15.99 9.45 23.09
C HIS A 334 -15.01 8.46 23.72
N ASP A 335 -15.27 7.14 23.60
CA ASP A 335 -14.40 6.09 24.16
C ASP A 335 -13.08 5.93 23.41
N ILE A 336 -13.02 6.43 22.18
CA ILE A 336 -11.83 6.39 21.30
C ILE A 336 -11.24 7.77 21.03
N ALA A 337 -11.63 8.77 21.82
CA ALA A 337 -11.05 10.12 21.73
C ALA A 337 -9.53 10.04 21.95
N PRO A 338 -8.70 10.60 21.05
CA PRO A 338 -7.26 10.43 21.15
C PRO A 338 -6.64 11.06 22.40
N ASP A 339 -5.70 10.34 23.01
CA ASP A 339 -4.83 10.84 24.07
C ASP A 339 -3.56 11.47 23.50
N THR A 340 -2.92 12.35 24.28
CA THR A 340 -1.59 12.90 23.96
C THR A 340 -0.47 12.12 24.65
N GLY A 341 0.72 12.13 24.06
CA GLY A 341 1.94 11.59 24.69
C GLY A 341 2.60 10.45 23.91
N ALA A 342 2.20 10.22 22.66
CA ALA A 342 2.98 9.36 21.78
C ALA A 342 4.29 10.05 21.35
N PRO A 343 5.38 9.29 21.15
CA PRO A 343 6.59 9.85 20.58
C PRO A 343 6.30 10.40 19.17
N PRO A 344 6.98 11.48 18.75
CA PRO A 344 6.81 12.00 17.41
C PRO A 344 7.19 10.93 16.37
N GLY A 345 6.26 10.62 15.47
CA GLY A 345 6.48 9.65 14.39
C GLY A 345 7.43 10.16 13.29
N PHE A 346 7.58 9.36 12.23
CA PHE A 346 8.29 9.78 11.01
C PHE A 346 7.54 10.93 10.34
N ARG A 347 8.20 12.08 10.17
CA ARG A 347 7.61 13.29 9.58
C ARG A 347 8.28 13.60 8.25
N PRO A 348 7.57 13.55 7.12
CA PRO A 348 8.15 13.94 5.84
C PRO A 348 8.45 15.45 5.86
N THR A 349 9.70 15.82 5.57
CA THR A 349 10.05 17.23 5.34
C THR A 349 9.36 17.67 4.04
N PRO A 350 8.54 18.73 4.04
CA PRO A 350 7.90 19.21 2.83
C PRO A 350 8.99 19.66 1.84
N LEU A 351 8.82 19.29 0.58
CA LEU A 351 9.79 19.55 -0.50
C LEU A 351 9.15 20.47 -1.53
N ARG A 352 9.88 21.51 -1.92
CA ARG A 352 9.53 22.39 -3.05
C ARG A 352 10.25 21.91 -4.28
N GLU A 353 9.51 21.52 -5.32
CA GLU A 353 10.07 21.21 -6.63
C GLU A 353 10.40 22.49 -7.40
N TRP A 354 11.57 22.53 -8.03
CA TRP A 354 12.00 23.64 -8.90
C TRP A 354 11.62 23.45 -10.36
N ARG A 355 10.88 22.37 -10.69
CA ARG A 355 10.58 21.95 -12.05
C ARG A 355 9.86 23.03 -12.88
N ASP A 356 8.92 23.75 -12.28
CA ASP A 356 8.17 24.80 -12.99
C ASP A 356 9.04 26.02 -13.30
N VAL A 357 9.89 26.42 -12.35
CA VAL A 357 10.86 27.52 -12.55
C VAL A 357 11.86 27.13 -13.64
N ILE A 358 12.36 25.89 -13.60
CA ILE A 358 13.26 25.36 -14.62
C ILE A 358 12.58 25.34 -16.00
N ALA A 359 11.30 24.94 -16.09
CA ALA A 359 10.56 24.94 -17.34
C ALA A 359 10.47 26.35 -17.97
N LEU A 360 10.24 27.38 -17.16
CA LEU A 360 10.26 28.78 -17.61
C LEU A 360 11.66 29.18 -18.14
N ILE A 361 12.73 28.79 -17.44
CA ILE A 361 14.11 29.06 -17.90
C ILE A 361 14.40 28.34 -19.22
N VAL A 362 13.99 27.08 -19.39
CA VAL A 362 14.12 26.34 -20.65
C VAL A 362 13.39 27.08 -21.79
N GLY A 363 12.16 27.54 -21.54
CA GLY A 363 11.39 28.34 -22.51
C GLY A 363 12.12 29.63 -22.92
N ALA A 364 12.65 30.37 -21.95
CA ALA A 364 13.43 31.58 -22.21
C ALA A 364 14.72 31.30 -23.01
N LEU A 365 15.46 30.25 -22.66
CA LEU A 365 16.66 29.82 -23.38
C LEU A 365 16.34 29.40 -24.82
N PHE A 366 15.22 28.71 -25.03
CA PHE A 366 14.77 28.33 -26.36
C PHE A 366 14.45 29.55 -27.24
N LEU A 367 13.73 30.55 -26.70
CA LEU A 367 13.46 31.80 -27.41
C LEU A 367 14.76 32.55 -27.75
N LEU A 368 15.71 32.61 -26.81
CA LEU A 368 17.02 33.21 -27.03
C LEU A 368 17.81 32.49 -28.13
N GLU A 369 17.79 31.15 -28.14
CA GLU A 369 18.41 30.34 -29.18
C GLU A 369 17.80 30.62 -30.55
N ARG A 370 16.46 30.67 -30.64
CA ARG A 370 15.74 30.99 -31.89
C ARG A 370 16.07 32.39 -32.39
N TRP A 371 16.14 33.38 -31.50
CA TRP A 371 16.52 34.75 -31.85
C TRP A 371 17.95 34.84 -32.37
N LEU A 372 18.93 34.24 -31.67
CA LEU A 372 20.33 34.22 -32.11
C LEU A 372 20.51 33.48 -33.45
N ALA A 373 19.78 32.38 -33.66
CA ALA A 373 19.84 31.61 -34.89
C ALA A 373 19.23 32.35 -36.10
N THR A 374 18.21 33.17 -35.88
CA THR A 374 17.55 33.96 -36.94
C THR A 374 18.27 35.27 -37.23
N ALA A 375 18.84 35.93 -36.23
CA ALA A 375 19.59 37.18 -36.39
C ALA A 375 20.83 37.02 -37.28
N ARG A 376 21.52 35.88 -37.19
CA ARG A 376 22.72 35.58 -37.99
C ARG A 376 22.45 35.39 -39.49
N ARG A 377 21.21 35.08 -39.88
CA ARG A 377 20.82 34.96 -41.30
C ARG A 377 20.62 36.31 -42.00
N ARG A 378 20.69 37.44 -41.27
CA ARG A 378 20.45 38.79 -41.79
C ARG A 378 21.70 39.62 -42.10
N TRP A 379 22.90 39.07 -42.01
CA TRP A 379 24.10 39.74 -42.53
C TRP A 379 24.38 39.28 -43.97
N PRO A 380 23.97 40.04 -45.00
CA PRO A 380 24.74 40.01 -46.24
C PRO A 380 26.12 40.57 -45.90
N GLY A 381 27.16 39.76 -46.08
CA GLY A 381 28.53 40.24 -45.95
C GLY A 381 28.80 41.38 -46.95
N PRO A 382 29.66 42.34 -46.62
CA PRO A 382 30.10 43.37 -47.57
C PRO A 382 30.85 42.77 -48.77
#